data_AF-A0A949AHY6-F1
#
_entry.id   AF-A0A949AHY6-F1
#
_cell.length_a   1.000
_cell.length_b   1.000
_cell.length_c   1.000
_cell.angle_alpha   90.00
_cell.angle_beta   90.00
_cell.angle_gamma   90.00
#
_symmetry.space_group_name_H-M   'P 1'
#
loop_
_entity.id
_entity.type
_entity.pdbx_description
1 polymer ?
#
loop_
_entity_poly.entity_id
_entity_poly.type
_entity_poly.pdbx_seq_one_letter_code
_entity_poly.pdbx_strand_id
1 'polypeptide(L)'
;MKEKVIEYYENTRQYYGTYHNHKELSAWGGLALYVLFASLINWVRLPDTCKTVWALGLTVSVLVGVILVYRYISTQLEMKDLAGAYAAAAFLFLADLIVSDKDDKELREYLRVEESTDTHAQSSHVLPEIFLKKAKILNTRGRGFQDTTRSMIYGILILVTVLIIAIKWGQTIG
;
A
#
# COMPACT_ATOMS: atom_id res chain seq x y z
N MET A 1 -30.17 11.65 -15.87
CA MET A 1 -29.13 12.04 -14.87
C MET A 1 -28.62 10.80 -14.14
N LYS A 2 -29.51 9.93 -13.64
CA LYS A 2 -29.19 8.64 -12.99
C LYS A 2 -28.21 7.75 -13.78
N GLU A 3 -28.43 7.52 -15.07
CA GLU A 3 -27.50 6.73 -15.91
C GLU A 3 -26.07 7.30 -15.98
N LYS A 4 -25.91 8.61 -16.12
CA LYS A 4 -24.58 9.25 -16.13
C LYS A 4 -23.85 9.13 -14.79
N VAL A 5 -24.61 9.11 -13.70
CA VAL A 5 -24.08 8.90 -12.34
C VAL A 5 -23.65 7.43 -12.18
N ILE A 6 -24.47 6.48 -12.67
CA ILE A 6 -24.14 5.05 -12.67
C ILE A 6 -22.84 4.81 -13.46
N GLU A 7 -22.74 5.31 -14.68
CA GLU A 7 -21.57 5.16 -15.55
C GLU A 7 -20.30 5.77 -14.92
N TYR A 8 -20.40 6.94 -14.29
CA TYR A 8 -19.29 7.55 -13.56
C TYR A 8 -18.79 6.63 -12.42
N TYR A 9 -19.69 5.99 -11.67
CA TYR A 9 -19.31 5.09 -10.58
C TYR A 9 -18.77 3.73 -11.07
N GLU A 10 -19.29 3.19 -12.17
CA GLU A 10 -18.73 1.98 -12.79
C GLU A 10 -17.30 2.20 -13.28
N ASN A 11 -17.05 3.33 -13.95
CA ASN A 11 -15.70 3.74 -14.36
C ASN A 11 -14.78 3.95 -13.14
N THR A 12 -15.30 4.56 -12.08
CA THR A 12 -14.57 4.79 -10.83
C THR A 12 -14.19 3.46 -10.15
N ARG A 13 -15.10 2.47 -10.12
CA ARG A 13 -14.82 1.11 -9.63
C ARG A 13 -13.69 0.47 -10.43
N GLN A 14 -13.78 0.48 -11.76
CA GLN A 14 -12.78 -0.16 -12.61
C GLN A 14 -11.41 0.50 -12.41
N TYR A 15 -11.38 1.84 -12.36
CA TYR A 15 -10.17 2.61 -12.09
C TYR A 15 -9.53 2.23 -10.75
N TYR A 16 -10.29 2.21 -9.65
CA TYR A 16 -9.76 1.86 -8.33
C TYR A 16 -9.41 0.36 -8.20
N GLY A 17 -10.13 -0.53 -8.88
CA GLY A 17 -9.82 -1.96 -8.93
C GLY A 17 -8.49 -2.25 -9.63
N THR A 18 -8.25 -1.60 -10.78
CA THR A 18 -6.96 -1.68 -11.48
C THR A 18 -5.85 -1.04 -10.65
N TYR A 19 -6.13 0.08 -9.98
CA TYR A 19 -5.17 0.74 -9.09
C TYR A 19 -4.77 -0.15 -7.90
N HIS A 20 -5.73 -0.84 -7.26
CA HIS A 20 -5.47 -1.82 -6.18
C HIS A 20 -4.46 -2.88 -6.62
N ASN A 21 -4.66 -3.46 -7.81
CA ASN A 21 -3.81 -4.52 -8.32
C ASN A 21 -2.39 -4.03 -8.63
N HIS A 22 -2.26 -2.84 -9.21
CA HIS A 22 -0.96 -2.22 -9.49
C HIS A 22 -0.13 -1.97 -8.21
N LYS A 23 -0.79 -1.53 -7.13
CA LYS A 23 -0.12 -1.22 -5.85
C LYS A 23 0.36 -2.46 -5.12
N GLU A 24 -0.42 -3.53 -5.15
CA GLU A 24 -0.01 -4.83 -4.62
C GLU A 24 1.18 -5.41 -5.40
N LEU A 25 1.11 -5.40 -6.73
CA LEU A 25 2.22 -5.83 -7.58
C LEU A 25 3.49 -5.00 -7.33
N SER A 26 3.34 -3.68 -7.14
CA SER A 26 4.46 -2.79 -6.82
C SER A 26 5.11 -3.10 -5.46
N ALA A 27 4.31 -3.48 -4.46
CA ALA A 27 4.82 -3.90 -3.15
C ALA A 27 5.64 -5.20 -3.26
N TRP A 28 5.14 -6.19 -4.01
CA TRP A 28 5.87 -7.42 -4.32
C TRP A 28 7.14 -7.17 -5.14
N GLY A 29 7.09 -6.26 -6.11
CA GLY A 29 8.27 -5.84 -6.89
C GLY A 29 9.35 -5.21 -6.01
N GLY A 30 8.95 -4.39 -5.03
CA GLY A 30 9.87 -3.82 -4.04
C GLY A 30 10.54 -4.89 -3.18
N LEU A 31 9.79 -5.91 -2.74
CA LEU A 31 10.33 -7.06 -2.01
C LEU A 31 11.32 -7.85 -2.88
N ALA A 32 10.97 -8.15 -4.12
CA ALA A 32 11.82 -8.91 -5.04
C ALA A 32 13.16 -8.19 -5.30
N LEU A 33 13.12 -6.88 -5.55
CA LEU A 33 14.33 -6.06 -5.71
C LEU A 33 15.20 -6.06 -4.45
N TYR A 34 14.58 -5.99 -3.27
CA TYR A 34 15.31 -6.12 -2.01
C TYR A 34 16.01 -7.47 -1.89
N VAL A 35 15.31 -8.57 -2.17
CA VAL A 35 15.89 -9.92 -2.11
C VAL A 35 17.08 -10.04 -3.07
N LEU A 36 16.97 -9.51 -4.30
CA LEU A 36 18.08 -9.48 -5.26
C LEU A 36 19.27 -8.66 -4.76
N PHE A 37 19.03 -7.43 -4.30
CA PHE A 37 20.07 -6.55 -3.74
C PHE A 37 20.78 -7.23 -2.57
N ALA A 38 20.01 -7.78 -1.64
CA ALA A 38 20.52 -8.38 -0.44
C ALA A 38 21.29 -9.69 -0.75
N SER A 39 20.84 -10.46 -1.75
CA SER A 39 21.55 -11.65 -2.23
C SER A 39 22.90 -11.31 -2.87
N LEU A 40 22.98 -10.22 -3.65
CA LEU A 40 24.22 -9.76 -4.27
C LEU A 40 25.31 -9.40 -3.24
N ILE A 41 24.93 -8.90 -2.06
CA ILE A 41 25.87 -8.57 -0.97
C ILE A 41 26.64 -9.80 -0.47
N ASN A 42 26.02 -10.98 -0.51
CA ASN A 42 26.70 -12.22 -0.15
C ASN A 42 27.81 -12.60 -1.13
N TRP A 43 27.74 -12.14 -2.38
CA TRP A 43 28.69 -12.47 -3.44
C TRP A 43 29.93 -11.57 -3.40
N VAL A 44 29.87 -10.45 -2.69
CA VAL A 44 30.98 -9.52 -2.53
C VAL A 44 32.05 -10.16 -1.63
N ARG A 45 33.24 -10.44 -2.17
CA ARG A 45 34.38 -10.91 -1.37
C ARG A 45 34.97 -9.74 -0.59
N LEU A 46 35.07 -9.89 0.73
CA LEU A 46 35.65 -8.87 1.59
C LEU A 46 37.19 -8.98 1.56
N PRO A 47 37.91 -7.85 1.40
CA PRO A 47 39.36 -7.85 1.54
C PRO A 47 39.77 -8.36 2.93
N ASP A 48 40.83 -9.16 3.03
CA ASP A 48 41.35 -9.64 4.33
C ASP A 48 41.77 -8.49 5.24
N THR A 49 42.25 -7.39 4.65
CA THR A 49 42.49 -6.14 5.34
C THR A 49 41.17 -5.46 5.69
N CYS A 50 40.91 -5.32 7.00
CA CYS A 50 39.72 -4.66 7.55
C CYS A 50 38.37 -5.36 7.27
N LYS A 51 38.35 -6.70 7.19
CA LYS A 51 37.12 -7.51 7.04
C LYS A 51 35.95 -7.06 7.92
N THR A 52 36.20 -6.84 9.21
CA THR A 52 35.18 -6.42 10.19
C THR A 52 34.57 -5.06 9.85
N VAL A 53 35.38 -4.09 9.42
CA VAL A 53 34.90 -2.74 9.07
C VAL A 53 34.00 -2.81 7.84
N TRP A 54 34.40 -3.57 6.82
CA TRP A 54 33.59 -3.79 5.63
C TRP A 54 32.29 -4.55 5.92
N ALA A 55 32.35 -5.61 6.74
CA ALA A 55 31.16 -6.36 7.15
C ALA A 55 30.15 -5.47 7.91
N LEU A 56 30.65 -4.59 8.77
CA LEU A 56 29.83 -3.65 9.54
C LEU A 56 29.21 -2.59 8.60
N GLY A 57 29.98 -2.04 7.66
CA GLY A 57 29.47 -1.11 6.64
C GLY A 57 28.39 -1.73 5.73
N LEU A 58 28.58 -2.98 5.31
CA LEU A 58 27.56 -3.72 4.56
C LEU A 58 26.31 -3.98 5.41
N THR A 59 26.47 -4.35 6.68
CA THR A 59 25.34 -4.55 7.60
C THR A 59 24.51 -3.28 7.73
N VAL A 60 25.15 -2.13 7.97
CA VAL A 60 24.47 -0.83 8.04
C VAL A 60 23.76 -0.51 6.73
N SER A 61 24.40 -0.77 5.59
CA SER A 61 23.81 -0.54 4.26
C SER A 61 22.56 -1.41 4.03
N VAL A 62 22.60 -2.69 4.42
CA VAL A 62 21.44 -3.59 4.37
C VAL A 62 20.31 -3.06 5.25
N LEU A 63 20.61 -2.63 6.48
CA LEU A 63 19.60 -2.09 7.40
C LEU A 63 18.94 -0.83 6.83
N VAL A 64 19.71 0.10 6.25
CA VAL A 64 19.16 1.27 5.58
C VAL A 64 18.27 0.86 4.40
N GLY A 65 18.72 -0.08 3.58
CA GLY A 65 17.93 -0.62 2.46
C GLY A 65 16.61 -1.24 2.92
N VAL A 66 16.64 -2.05 3.99
CA VAL A 66 15.45 -2.63 4.63
C VAL A 66 14.47 -1.55 5.06
N ILE A 67 14.95 -0.50 5.73
CA ILE A 67 14.09 0.59 6.21
C ILE A 67 13.42 1.31 5.03
N LEU A 68 14.16 1.60 3.96
CA LEU A 68 13.62 2.26 2.77
C LEU A 68 12.57 1.40 2.08
N VAL A 69 12.86 0.12 1.87
CA VAL A 69 11.95 -0.83 1.23
C VAL A 69 10.72 -1.06 2.10
N TYR A 70 10.88 -1.19 3.41
CA TYR A 70 9.78 -1.29 4.36
C TYR A 70 8.83 -0.10 4.25
N ARG A 71 9.37 1.14 4.28
CA ARG A 71 8.54 2.35 4.14
C ARG A 71 7.84 2.39 2.79
N TYR A 72 8.53 2.03 1.71
CA TYR A 72 7.94 1.97 0.37
C TYR A 72 6.78 0.98 0.30
N ILE A 73 6.99 -0.27 0.72
CA ILE A 73 5.97 -1.33 0.73
C ILE A 73 4.78 -0.94 1.61
N SER A 74 5.04 -0.46 2.83
CA SER A 74 3.99 -0.03 3.75
C SER A 74 3.11 1.05 3.12
N THR A 75 3.74 2.02 2.45
CA THR A 75 3.02 3.10 1.76
C THR A 75 2.18 2.56 0.59
N GLN A 76 2.71 1.63 -0.22
CA GLN A 76 1.93 1.05 -1.31
C GLN A 76 0.72 0.25 -0.80
N LEU A 77 0.88 -0.51 0.29
CA LEU A 77 -0.20 -1.29 0.91
C LEU A 77 -1.25 -0.39 1.56
N GLU A 78 -0.85 0.74 2.16
CA GLU A 78 -1.79 1.73 2.69
C GLU A 78 -2.60 2.41 1.57
N MET A 79 -1.95 2.81 0.47
CA MET A 79 -2.64 3.36 -0.70
C MET A 79 -3.61 2.34 -1.33
N LYS A 80 -3.23 1.05 -1.35
CA LYS A 80 -4.10 -0.03 -1.80
C LYS A 80 -5.38 -0.11 -0.96
N ASP A 81 -5.25 -0.04 0.35
CA ASP A 81 -6.38 -0.18 1.27
C ASP A 81 -7.32 1.02 1.19
N LEU A 82 -6.77 2.23 1.04
CA LEU A 82 -7.55 3.44 0.77
C LEU A 82 -8.33 3.31 -0.55
N ALA A 83 -7.68 2.85 -1.63
CA ALA A 83 -8.36 2.65 -2.92
C ALA A 83 -9.48 1.61 -2.83
N GLY A 84 -9.27 0.50 -2.11
CA GLY A 84 -10.31 -0.50 -1.86
C GLY A 84 -11.50 0.05 -1.07
N ALA A 85 -11.24 0.86 -0.04
CA ALA A 85 -12.27 1.51 0.75
C ALA A 85 -13.10 2.50 -0.08
N TYR A 86 -12.46 3.28 -0.97
CA TYR A 86 -13.15 4.16 -1.91
C TYR A 86 -13.98 3.38 -2.93
N ALA A 87 -13.47 2.29 -3.49
CA ALA A 87 -14.25 1.44 -4.38
C ALA A 87 -15.50 0.87 -3.68
N ALA A 88 -15.36 0.36 -2.46
CA ALA A 88 -16.48 -0.17 -1.69
C ALA A 88 -17.51 0.93 -1.31
N ALA A 89 -17.04 2.13 -0.96
CA ALA A 89 -17.91 3.27 -0.70
C ALA A 89 -18.68 3.70 -1.96
N ALA A 90 -18.05 3.67 -3.14
CA ALA A 90 -18.69 3.96 -4.42
C ALA A 90 -19.85 3.02 -4.71
N PHE A 91 -19.68 1.73 -4.44
CA PHE A 91 -20.75 0.76 -4.64
C PHE A 91 -21.91 0.90 -3.67
N LEU A 92 -21.62 1.11 -2.40
CA LEU A 92 -22.67 1.34 -1.41
C LEU A 92 -23.44 2.61 -1.74
N PHE A 93 -22.74 3.64 -2.24
CA PHE A 93 -23.37 4.85 -2.71
C PHE A 93 -24.25 4.60 -3.95
N LEU A 94 -23.75 3.85 -4.93
CA LEU A 94 -24.49 3.48 -6.13
C LEU A 94 -25.75 2.66 -5.78
N ALA A 95 -25.62 1.68 -4.89
CA ALA A 95 -26.74 0.85 -4.43
C ALA A 95 -27.81 1.70 -3.72
N ASP A 96 -27.39 2.60 -2.82
CA ASP A 96 -28.32 3.53 -2.15
C ASP A 96 -29.07 4.40 -3.16
N LEU A 97 -28.41 4.85 -4.24
CA LEU A 97 -28.99 5.71 -5.27
C LEU A 97 -29.89 4.97 -6.26
N ILE A 98 -29.65 3.67 -6.49
CA ILE A 98 -30.54 2.81 -7.27
C ILE A 98 -31.82 2.52 -6.51
N VAL A 99 -31.69 2.21 -5.21
CA VAL A 99 -32.79 1.80 -4.32
C VAL A 99 -33.64 2.99 -3.87
N SER A 100 -33.04 4.16 -3.67
CA SER A 100 -33.79 5.31 -3.19
C SER A 100 -34.38 6.11 -4.35
N ASP A 101 -35.70 6.33 -4.31
CA ASP A 101 -36.45 7.20 -5.23
C ASP A 101 -36.30 8.68 -4.81
N LYS A 102 -35.06 9.09 -4.51
CA LYS A 102 -34.77 10.44 -3.98
C LYS A 102 -34.97 11.49 -5.06
N ASP A 103 -35.65 12.56 -4.69
CA ASP A 103 -35.93 13.70 -5.55
C ASP A 103 -34.63 14.48 -5.88
N ASP A 104 -34.61 15.17 -7.02
CA ASP A 104 -33.40 15.74 -7.64
C ASP A 104 -32.68 16.79 -6.74
N LYS A 105 -33.41 17.37 -5.78
CA LYS A 105 -32.89 18.30 -4.76
C LYS A 105 -32.12 17.59 -3.64
N GLU A 106 -32.62 16.46 -3.13
CA GLU A 106 -31.91 15.69 -2.09
C GLU A 106 -30.59 15.14 -2.64
N LEU A 107 -30.56 14.77 -3.93
CA LEU A 107 -29.36 14.29 -4.61
C LEU A 107 -28.24 15.34 -4.65
N ARG A 108 -28.57 16.62 -4.85
CA ARG A 108 -27.60 17.73 -4.91
C ARG A 108 -26.99 18.04 -3.56
N GLU A 109 -27.78 17.97 -2.50
CA GLU A 109 -27.28 18.13 -1.14
C GLU A 109 -26.43 16.92 -0.72
N TYR A 110 -26.78 15.72 -1.19
CA TYR A 110 -26.00 14.50 -1.01
C TYR A 110 -24.63 14.48 -1.72
N LEU A 111 -24.51 15.21 -2.83
CA LEU A 111 -23.30 15.31 -3.66
C LEU A 111 -22.43 16.53 -3.32
N ARG A 112 -22.75 17.25 -2.24
CA ARG A 112 -22.01 18.45 -1.86
C ARG A 112 -20.57 18.08 -1.52
N VAL A 113 -19.64 18.68 -2.24
CA VAL A 113 -18.20 18.56 -2.01
C VAL A 113 -17.81 19.69 -1.07
N GLU A 114 -17.45 19.37 0.18
CA GLU A 114 -16.74 20.31 1.05
C GLU A 114 -15.24 20.05 0.94
N GLU A 115 -14.44 21.09 1.10
CA GLU A 115 -12.97 20.97 1.08
C GLU A 115 -12.53 19.98 2.16
N SER A 116 -12.03 18.83 1.73
CA SER A 116 -11.47 17.85 2.64
C SER A 116 -10.33 18.45 3.44
N THR A 117 -10.39 18.26 4.76
CA THR A 117 -9.33 18.56 5.71
C THR A 117 -8.13 17.58 5.64
N ASP A 118 -8.23 16.50 4.85
CA ASP A 118 -7.21 15.45 4.78
C ASP A 118 -6.15 15.78 3.71
N THR A 119 -4.99 16.29 4.15
CA THR A 119 -3.86 16.66 3.27
C THR A 119 -3.02 15.47 2.81
N HIS A 120 -3.26 14.25 3.32
CA HIS A 120 -2.44 13.08 2.97
C HIS A 120 -2.86 12.42 1.65
N ALA A 121 -4.14 12.52 1.27
CA ALA A 121 -4.68 11.93 0.05
C ALA A 121 -5.37 12.99 -0.80
N GLN A 122 -4.81 13.28 -1.99
CA GLN A 122 -5.38 14.26 -2.94
C GLN A 122 -6.80 13.91 -3.41
N SER A 123 -7.22 12.66 -3.29
CA SER A 123 -8.57 12.20 -3.64
C SER A 123 -9.65 12.75 -2.71
N SER A 124 -9.27 13.15 -1.50
CA SER A 124 -10.23 13.60 -0.50
C SER A 124 -10.86 14.95 -0.87
N HIS A 125 -10.16 15.81 -1.60
CA HIS A 125 -10.64 17.16 -1.98
C HIS A 125 -11.68 17.15 -3.10
N VAL A 126 -11.87 16.01 -3.78
CA VAL A 126 -12.73 15.88 -4.97
C VAL A 126 -13.94 14.98 -4.74
N LEU A 127 -14.05 14.35 -3.56
CA LEU A 127 -15.09 13.37 -3.26
C LEU A 127 -16.09 13.91 -2.21
N PRO A 128 -17.40 13.57 -2.31
CA PRO A 128 -18.40 14.00 -1.34
C PRO A 128 -18.12 13.50 0.09
N GLU A 129 -18.47 14.27 1.11
CA GLU A 129 -18.14 13.94 2.51
C GLU A 129 -18.80 12.62 2.98
N ILE A 130 -20.03 12.34 2.54
CA ILE A 130 -20.74 11.09 2.84
C ILE A 130 -19.97 9.88 2.29
N PHE A 131 -19.38 10.02 1.10
CA PHE A 131 -18.54 8.99 0.50
C PHE A 131 -17.27 8.76 1.33
N LEU A 132 -16.60 9.84 1.75
CA LEU A 132 -15.39 9.76 2.57
C LEU A 132 -15.66 9.15 3.94
N LYS A 133 -16.78 9.52 4.59
CA LYS A 133 -17.23 8.91 5.86
C LYS A 133 -17.45 7.41 5.72
N LYS A 134 -18.15 6.97 4.66
CA LYS A 134 -18.36 5.55 4.37
C LYS A 134 -17.04 4.82 4.08
N ALA A 135 -16.16 5.41 3.28
CA ALA A 135 -14.85 4.84 2.99
C ALA A 135 -14.00 4.67 4.27
N LYS A 136 -14.00 5.67 5.16
CA LYS A 136 -13.27 5.59 6.43
C LYS A 136 -13.74 4.42 7.31
N ILE A 137 -15.07 4.21 7.39
CA ILE A 137 -15.65 3.07 8.12
C ILE A 137 -15.24 1.74 7.47
N LEU A 138 -15.27 1.65 6.15
CA LEU A 138 -14.93 0.42 5.42
C LEU A 138 -13.44 0.08 5.51
N ASN A 139 -12.56 1.09 5.48
CA ASN A 139 -11.12 0.94 5.70
C ASN A 139 -10.82 0.29 7.07
N THR A 140 -11.66 0.55 8.09
CA THR A 140 -11.47 -0.04 9.42
C THR A 140 -12.05 -1.46 9.59
N ARG A 141 -12.99 -1.90 8.74
CA ARG A 141 -13.72 -3.17 8.93
C ARG A 141 -13.22 -4.37 8.12
N GLY A 142 -12.27 -4.20 7.18
CA GLY A 142 -11.80 -5.26 6.26
C GLY A 142 -10.41 -5.86 6.54
N ARG A 143 -9.74 -5.51 7.65
CA ARG A 143 -8.29 -5.70 7.80
C ARG A 143 -7.78 -7.14 7.91
N GLY A 144 -8.61 -8.11 8.26
CA GLY A 144 -8.15 -9.47 8.65
C GLY A 144 -7.32 -10.21 7.60
N PHE A 145 -7.73 -10.22 6.32
CA PHE A 145 -6.96 -10.90 5.25
C PHE A 145 -5.80 -10.04 4.73
N GLN A 146 -5.91 -8.71 4.85
CA GLN A 146 -4.88 -7.74 4.47
C GLN A 146 -3.70 -7.72 5.44
N ASP A 147 -3.96 -7.92 6.73
CA ASP A 147 -2.94 -8.03 7.77
C ASP A 147 -2.07 -9.28 7.56
N THR A 148 -2.62 -10.35 7.00
CA THR A 148 -1.87 -11.56 6.63
C THR A 148 -0.82 -11.27 5.54
N THR A 149 -1.20 -10.61 4.44
CA THR A 149 -0.27 -10.28 3.35
C THR A 149 0.84 -9.34 3.83
N ARG A 150 0.51 -8.32 4.64
CA ARG A 150 1.49 -7.42 5.28
C ARG A 150 2.47 -8.22 6.15
N SER A 151 1.93 -9.07 7.02
CA SER A 151 2.73 -9.92 7.92
C SER A 151 3.65 -10.86 7.16
N MET A 152 3.19 -11.44 6.04
CA MET A 152 4.01 -12.30 5.19
C MET A 152 5.16 -11.53 4.53
N ILE A 153 4.88 -10.38 3.91
CA ILE A 153 5.91 -9.55 3.26
C ILE A 153 6.96 -9.11 4.30
N TYR A 154 6.52 -8.65 5.48
CA TYR A 154 7.44 -8.24 6.54
C TYR A 154 8.22 -9.43 7.13
N GLY A 155 7.58 -10.59 7.28
CA GLY A 155 8.24 -11.81 7.72
C GLY A 155 9.35 -12.25 6.78
N ILE A 156 9.11 -12.22 5.45
CA ILE A 156 10.14 -12.50 4.44
C ILE A 156 11.27 -11.49 4.52
N LEU A 157 10.96 -10.19 4.64
CA LEU A 157 11.95 -9.12 4.75
C LEU A 157 12.89 -9.32 5.95
N ILE A 158 12.33 -9.61 7.13
CA ILE A 158 13.10 -9.88 8.35
C ILE A 158 13.95 -11.14 8.18
N LEU A 159 13.35 -12.23 7.70
CA LEU A 159 14.04 -13.51 7.52
C LEU A 159 15.23 -13.39 6.56
N VAL A 160 15.04 -12.72 5.43
CA VAL A 160 16.11 -12.47 4.44
C VAL A 160 17.21 -11.59 5.05
N THR A 161 16.84 -10.52 5.77
CA THR A 161 17.80 -9.63 6.44
C THR A 161 18.66 -10.40 7.44
N VAL A 162 18.05 -11.18 8.32
CA VAL A 162 18.74 -11.95 9.37
C VAL A 162 19.65 -12.99 8.74
N LEU A 163 19.19 -13.73 7.73
CA LEU A 163 20.00 -14.73 7.03
C LEU A 163 21.24 -14.12 6.40
N ILE A 164 21.11 -12.95 5.76
CA ILE A 164 22.24 -12.29 5.07
C ILE A 164 23.27 -11.79 6.07
N ILE A 165 22.82 -11.16 7.15
CA ILE A 165 23.72 -10.73 8.22
C ILE A 165 24.43 -11.95 8.81
N ALA A 166 23.70 -13.03 9.13
CA ALA A 166 24.29 -14.25 9.67
C ALA A 166 25.33 -14.89 8.73
N ILE A 167 25.01 -15.02 7.43
CA ILE A 167 25.94 -15.54 6.42
C ILE A 167 27.19 -14.67 6.33
N LYS A 168 27.01 -13.34 6.25
CA LYS A 168 28.14 -12.42 6.07
C LYS A 168 29.07 -12.45 7.27
N TRP A 169 28.52 -12.40 8.49
CA TRP A 169 29.31 -12.47 9.71
C TRP A 169 29.95 -13.84 9.91
N GLY A 170 29.27 -14.94 9.53
CA GLY A 170 29.87 -16.28 9.51
C GLY A 170 31.12 -16.38 8.62
N GLN A 171 31.10 -15.78 7.43
CA GLN A 171 32.28 -15.66 6.54
C GLN A 171 33.39 -14.76 7.08
N THR A 172 33.13 -13.98 8.13
CA THR A 172 34.09 -13.03 8.69
C THR A 172 34.85 -13.64 9.89
N ILE A 173 34.22 -14.60 10.59
CA ILE A 173 34.74 -15.24 11.81
C ILE A 173 35.42 -16.59 11.51
N GLY A 174 34.96 -17.31 10.49
CA GLY A 174 35.59 -18.55 9.99
C GLY A 174 36.66 -18.28 8.94
#